data_AF-X1LCZ2-F1
#
_entry.id   AF-X1LCZ2-F1
#
_cell.length_a   1.000
_cell.length_b   1.000
_cell.length_c   1.000
_cell.angle_alpha   90.00
_cell.angle_beta   90.00
_cell.angle_gamma   90.00
#
_symmetry.space_group_name_H-M   'P 1'
#
loop_
_entity.id
_entity.type
_entity.pdbx_description
1 polymer ?
#
loop_
_entity_poly.entity_id
_entity_poly.type
_entity_poly.pdbx_seq_one_letter_code
_entity_poly.pdbx_strand_id
1 'polypeptide(L)'
;MSYVIMEESEIRREAPEFQYSLKELEDRVLANTLRLWPGYTYGHTMPGAKQFGQTTWLPYLFADENADILDSRHEPDFWGRNSFRQLFTPTSPTPAAIPGWRTILQGGNPTAIGTMPKDFRGALAGFAFGSKAICVTKLKMQIGKEKIPMFNIEEIRNYNKPVLILKKGYEIEEETGFELRGYFEGPGYQRIIPKGFVFYRRIDLVLHE
;
A
#
# COMPACT_ATOMS: atom_id res chain seq x y z
N MET A 1 -3.25 -18.32 -9.32
CA MET A 1 -2.86 -17.22 -8.43
C MET A 1 -3.15 -17.65 -7.00
N SER A 2 -2.13 -17.93 -6.19
CA SER A 2 -2.30 -18.26 -4.77
C SER A 2 -1.69 -17.12 -3.94
N TYR A 3 -2.49 -16.50 -3.08
CA TYR A 3 -1.99 -15.67 -1.99
C TYR A 3 -1.82 -16.57 -0.76
N VAL A 4 -1.14 -16.08 0.27
CA VAL A 4 -1.07 -16.74 1.59
C VAL A 4 -1.36 -15.70 2.66
N ILE A 5 -2.13 -16.10 3.67
CA ILE A 5 -2.33 -15.34 4.89
C ILE A 5 -1.55 -16.05 5.98
N MET A 6 -0.73 -15.30 6.72
CA MET A 6 0.11 -15.84 7.79
C MET A 6 0.39 -14.79 8.87
N GLU A 7 0.92 -15.23 10.01
CA GLU A 7 1.43 -14.32 11.04
C GLU A 7 2.66 -13.54 10.55
N GLU A 8 2.75 -12.25 10.88
CA GLU A 8 3.87 -11.40 10.49
C GLU A 8 5.23 -11.93 10.98
N SER A 9 5.27 -12.53 12.18
CA SER A 9 6.49 -13.12 12.75
C SER A 9 7.01 -14.30 11.93
N GLU A 10 6.12 -14.98 11.19
CA GLU A 10 6.43 -16.22 10.47
C GLU A 10 6.93 -15.97 9.04
N ILE A 11 6.74 -14.76 8.49
CA ILE A 11 7.13 -14.42 7.12
C ILE A 11 8.61 -14.73 6.85
N ARG A 12 9.50 -14.44 7.82
CA ARG A 12 10.93 -14.69 7.65
C ARG A 12 11.32 -16.15 7.86
N ARG A 13 10.52 -16.93 8.61
CA ARG A 13 10.86 -18.28 9.05
C ARG A 13 10.28 -19.36 8.16
N GLU A 14 9.03 -19.19 7.73
CA GLU A 14 8.23 -20.28 7.14
C GLU A 14 7.89 -20.06 5.67
N ALA A 15 8.32 -18.94 5.09
CA ALA A 15 7.90 -18.49 3.77
C ALA A 15 9.09 -18.21 2.80
N PRO A 16 10.00 -19.18 2.56
CA PRO A 16 11.16 -18.98 1.67
C PRO A 16 10.76 -18.70 0.21
N GLU A 17 9.67 -19.30 -0.29
CA GLU A 17 9.12 -18.97 -1.62
C GLU A 17 8.78 -17.49 -1.75
N PHE A 18 8.28 -16.87 -0.68
CA PHE A 18 7.93 -15.45 -0.67
C PHE A 18 9.15 -14.55 -0.64
N GLN A 19 10.26 -14.98 -0.03
CA GLN A 19 11.52 -14.26 -0.12
C GLN A 19 12.04 -14.26 -1.57
N TYR A 20 11.92 -15.40 -2.27
CA TYR A 20 12.27 -15.49 -3.67
C TYR A 20 11.35 -14.60 -4.53
N SER A 21 10.03 -14.65 -4.34
CA SER A 21 9.08 -13.81 -5.07
C SER A 21 9.26 -12.32 -4.80
N LEU A 22 9.61 -11.94 -3.56
CA LEU A 22 9.98 -10.57 -3.21
C LEU A 22 11.26 -10.14 -3.90
N LYS A 23 12.26 -11.02 -3.97
CA LYS A 23 13.52 -10.72 -4.65
C LYS A 23 13.34 -10.58 -6.15
N GLU A 24 12.57 -11.46 -6.78
CA GLU A 24 12.20 -11.37 -8.20
C GLU A 24 11.44 -10.07 -8.48
N LEU A 25 10.52 -9.68 -7.59
CA LEU A 25 9.82 -8.40 -7.67
C LEU A 25 10.79 -7.22 -7.56
N GLU A 26 11.73 -7.26 -6.62
CA GLU A 26 12.80 -6.26 -6.48
C GLU A 26 13.64 -6.12 -7.73
N ASP A 27 14.17 -7.22 -8.25
CA ASP A 27 15.03 -7.20 -9.43
C ASP A 27 14.28 -6.68 -10.65
N ARG A 28 13.01 -7.08 -10.82
CA ARG A 28 12.16 -6.61 -11.91
C ARG A 28 11.87 -5.11 -11.83
N VAL A 29 11.41 -4.64 -10.68
CA VAL A 29 11.04 -3.22 -10.49
C VAL A 29 12.30 -2.35 -10.55
N LEU A 30 13.44 -2.82 -10.03
CA LEU A 30 14.72 -2.13 -10.11
C LEU A 30 15.18 -2.00 -11.57
N ALA A 31 15.18 -3.09 -12.33
CA ALA A 31 15.57 -3.07 -13.75
C ALA A 31 14.67 -2.11 -14.56
N ASN A 32 13.36 -2.15 -14.32
CA ASN A 32 12.42 -1.23 -14.94
C ASN A 32 12.66 0.22 -14.51
N THR A 33 13.06 0.46 -13.26
CA THR A 33 13.38 1.78 -12.70
C THR A 33 14.61 2.38 -13.34
N LEU A 34 15.68 1.60 -13.47
CA LEU A 34 16.89 2.00 -14.20
C LEU A 34 16.60 2.36 -15.66
N ARG A 35 15.68 1.64 -16.31
CA ARG A 35 15.26 1.92 -17.69
C ARG A 35 14.47 3.22 -17.82
N LEU A 36 13.55 3.48 -16.88
CA LEU A 36 12.65 4.63 -16.95
C LEU A 36 13.25 5.92 -16.35
N TRP A 37 14.27 5.80 -15.49
CA TRP A 37 15.00 6.94 -14.92
C TRP A 37 16.42 7.02 -15.52
N PRO A 38 16.55 7.38 -16.81
CA PRO A 38 17.84 7.37 -17.48
C PRO A 38 18.82 8.32 -16.80
N GLY A 39 20.07 7.85 -16.63
CA GLY A 39 21.14 8.61 -15.99
C GLY A 39 21.13 8.58 -14.47
N TYR A 40 20.16 7.92 -13.83
CA TYR A 40 20.20 7.63 -12.41
C TYR A 40 20.77 6.23 -12.14
N THR A 41 21.44 6.08 -11.00
CA THR A 41 21.86 4.78 -10.46
C THR A 41 21.15 4.48 -9.15
N TYR A 42 21.16 3.23 -8.71
CA TYR A 42 20.52 2.85 -7.46
C TYR A 42 21.42 3.19 -6.26
N GLY A 43 20.92 4.05 -5.36
CA GLY A 43 21.63 4.53 -4.16
C GLY A 43 21.13 3.96 -2.84
N HIS A 44 20.35 2.87 -2.87
CA HIS A 44 19.80 2.21 -1.67
C HIS A 44 18.99 3.17 -0.79
N THR A 45 19.13 3.14 0.53
CA THR A 45 18.33 3.95 1.45
C THR A 45 18.81 5.40 1.57
N MET A 46 20.03 5.71 1.13
CA MET A 46 20.65 7.04 1.21
C MET A 46 21.24 7.43 -0.15
N PRO A 47 20.40 7.80 -1.13
CA PRO A 47 20.88 8.13 -2.46
C PRO A 47 21.67 9.43 -2.46
N GLY A 48 22.82 9.42 -3.15
CA GLY A 48 23.60 10.61 -3.47
C GLY A 48 23.12 11.33 -4.73
N ALA A 49 23.97 12.21 -5.27
CA ALA A 49 23.66 12.93 -6.50
C ALA A 49 23.48 11.96 -7.69
N LYS A 50 22.40 12.15 -8.47
CA LYS A 50 22.01 11.26 -9.58
C LYS A 50 21.80 9.80 -9.16
N GLN A 51 21.37 9.60 -7.92
CA GLN A 51 20.91 8.30 -7.43
C GLN A 51 19.46 8.38 -7.02
N PHE A 52 18.72 7.29 -7.20
CA PHE A 52 17.41 7.11 -6.59
C PHE A 52 17.51 6.17 -5.40
N GLY A 53 16.63 6.36 -4.42
CA GLY A 53 16.64 5.58 -3.20
C GLY A 53 15.49 4.58 -3.10
N GLN A 54 15.50 3.77 -2.05
CA GLN A 54 14.46 2.81 -1.66
C GLN A 54 13.98 3.08 -0.24
N THR A 55 12.67 2.99 -0.04
CA THR A 55 12.00 3.10 1.26
C THR A 55 10.80 2.15 1.31
N THR A 56 10.08 2.12 2.43
CA THR A 56 8.81 1.41 2.55
C THR A 56 7.65 2.19 1.95
N TRP A 57 6.47 1.60 1.87
CA TRP A 57 5.26 2.36 1.58
C TRP A 57 4.98 3.40 2.66
N LEU A 58 4.98 4.68 2.27
CA LEU A 58 4.75 5.80 3.18
C LEU A 58 3.28 6.24 3.11
N PRO A 59 2.65 6.62 4.24
CA PRO A 59 1.23 7.02 4.26
C PRO A 59 0.88 8.10 3.24
N TYR A 60 1.66 9.18 3.15
CA TYR A 60 1.39 10.32 2.27
C TYR A 60 1.44 10.00 0.77
N LEU A 61 1.85 8.78 0.37
CA LEU A 61 1.73 8.32 -1.02
C LEU A 61 0.29 7.93 -1.38
N PHE A 62 -0.60 7.90 -0.40
CA PHE A 62 -1.99 7.49 -0.51
C PHE A 62 -2.93 8.54 0.03
N ALA A 63 -4.15 8.53 -0.50
CA ALA A 63 -5.29 9.23 0.04
C ALA A 63 -6.34 8.25 0.56
N ASP A 64 -7.16 8.73 1.48
CA ASP A 64 -8.30 8.03 2.03
C ASP A 64 -9.50 8.05 1.07
N GLU A 65 -10.67 7.61 1.53
CA GLU A 65 -11.90 7.60 0.72
C GLU A 65 -12.53 8.98 0.48
N ASN A 66 -12.21 9.99 1.30
CA ASN A 66 -12.62 11.38 1.09
C ASN A 66 -11.65 12.14 0.18
N ALA A 67 -10.71 11.43 -0.45
CA ALA A 67 -9.67 12.00 -1.30
C ALA A 67 -8.68 12.90 -0.54
N ASP A 68 -8.53 12.71 0.77
CA ASP A 68 -7.56 13.41 1.60
C ASP A 68 -6.28 12.58 1.78
N ILE A 69 -5.13 13.22 1.63
CA ILE A 69 -3.82 12.55 1.65
C ILE A 69 -3.45 12.20 3.08
N LEU A 70 -2.95 10.99 3.32
CA LEU A 70 -2.54 10.52 4.64
C LEU A 70 -1.19 11.13 5.10
N ASP A 71 -1.08 12.46 5.06
CA ASP A 71 0.10 13.24 5.41
C ASP A 71 -0.07 14.00 6.74
N SER A 72 0.81 14.97 7.01
CA SER A 72 0.81 15.74 8.26
C SER A 72 -0.35 16.75 8.36
N ARG A 73 -1.07 16.96 7.26
CA ARG A 73 -2.19 17.91 7.09
C ARG A 73 -3.55 17.24 6.94
N HIS A 74 -3.59 15.90 6.92
CA HIS A 74 -4.82 15.12 6.87
C HIS A 74 -5.87 15.61 7.89
N GLU A 75 -7.09 15.80 7.42
CA GLU A 75 -8.28 16.12 8.21
C GLU A 75 -9.30 14.97 8.18
N PRO A 76 -9.81 14.55 9.35
CA PRO A 76 -9.48 15.06 10.68
C PRO A 76 -8.13 14.53 11.20
N ASP A 77 -7.63 15.12 12.28
CA ASP A 77 -6.28 14.87 12.81
C ASP A 77 -6.13 13.61 13.70
N PHE A 78 -7.24 12.95 14.05
CA PHE A 78 -7.26 11.79 14.95
C PHE A 78 -7.21 10.42 14.23
N TRP A 79 -7.22 10.41 12.89
CA TRP A 79 -6.88 9.29 12.02
C TRP A 79 -6.25 9.81 10.72
N GLY A 80 -5.63 8.94 9.93
CA GLY A 80 -5.03 9.27 8.64
C GLY A 80 -3.73 10.08 8.69
N ARG A 81 -3.56 10.94 9.70
CA ARG A 81 -2.39 11.81 9.87
C ARG A 81 -1.09 11.01 10.05
N ASN A 82 -0.20 11.08 9.05
CA ASN A 82 1.02 10.28 8.92
C ASN A 82 0.82 8.79 9.26
N SER A 83 -0.35 8.23 8.94
CA SER A 83 -0.71 6.88 9.36
C SER A 83 -1.71 6.20 8.43
N PHE A 84 -1.51 4.91 8.20
CA PHE A 84 -2.51 4.04 7.56
C PHE A 84 -3.74 3.74 8.44
N ARG A 85 -3.84 4.28 9.67
CA ARG A 85 -5.01 4.09 10.54
C ARG A 85 -6.13 5.01 10.08
N GLN A 86 -7.24 4.44 9.64
CA GLN A 86 -8.43 5.17 9.17
C GLN A 86 -9.66 4.74 9.95
N LEU A 87 -10.69 5.59 9.98
CA LEU A 87 -11.96 5.32 10.67
C LEU A 87 -13.06 5.01 9.65
N PHE A 88 -13.57 3.78 9.63
CA PHE A 88 -14.69 3.39 8.77
C PHE A 88 -15.99 3.29 9.57
N THR A 89 -16.97 4.11 9.25
CA THR A 89 -18.29 4.15 9.91
C THR A 89 -19.36 4.49 8.86
N PRO A 90 -20.66 4.41 9.19
CA PRO A 90 -21.71 4.82 8.26
C PRO A 90 -21.65 6.28 7.81
N THR A 91 -20.96 7.15 8.57
CA THR A 91 -20.91 8.60 8.36
C THR A 91 -19.51 9.17 8.09
N SER A 92 -18.45 8.41 8.37
CA SER A 92 -17.02 8.81 8.21
C SER A 92 -16.22 7.65 7.60
N PRO A 93 -15.26 7.91 6.70
CA PRO A 93 -14.85 9.23 6.17
C PRO A 93 -15.86 9.84 5.17
N THR A 94 -16.76 9.01 4.62
CA THR A 94 -17.84 9.44 3.71
C THR A 94 -19.13 8.71 4.06
N PRO A 95 -20.34 9.29 3.89
CA PRO A 95 -21.58 8.57 4.17
C PRO A 95 -21.79 7.37 3.23
N ALA A 96 -21.73 6.14 3.75
CA ALA A 96 -22.05 4.93 2.99
C ALA A 96 -22.46 3.77 3.92
N ALA A 97 -23.18 2.79 3.38
CA ALA A 97 -23.64 1.65 4.16
C ALA A 97 -22.48 0.79 4.69
N ILE A 98 -22.64 0.34 5.94
CA ILE A 98 -21.85 -0.75 6.54
C ILE A 98 -22.86 -1.77 7.09
N PRO A 99 -22.87 -3.03 6.64
CA PRO A 99 -21.88 -3.67 5.76
C PRO A 99 -21.82 -3.13 4.32
N GLY A 100 -20.62 -3.02 3.75
CA GLY A 100 -20.45 -2.44 2.41
C GLY A 100 -19.02 -2.27 1.93
N TRP A 101 -18.87 -1.94 0.64
CA TRP A 101 -17.57 -1.66 0.02
C TRP A 101 -17.13 -0.22 0.29
N ARG A 102 -15.98 -0.05 0.93
CA ARG A 102 -15.33 1.23 1.17
C ARG A 102 -13.99 1.31 0.46
N THR A 103 -13.56 2.49 0.04
CA THR A 103 -12.18 2.72 -0.40
C THR A 103 -11.27 2.79 0.81
N ILE A 104 -10.19 2.03 0.79
CA ILE A 104 -9.22 1.98 1.89
C ILE A 104 -8.04 2.88 1.55
N LEU A 105 -7.49 2.74 0.35
CA LEU A 105 -6.36 3.55 -0.11
C LEU A 105 -6.58 3.83 -1.59
N GLN A 106 -6.33 5.06 -2.00
CA GLN A 106 -6.17 5.43 -3.39
C GLN A 106 -4.88 6.23 -3.57
N GLY A 107 -4.39 6.38 -4.79
CA GLY A 107 -3.15 7.13 -5.02
C GLY A 107 -3.23 8.57 -4.50
N GLY A 108 -2.25 8.98 -3.70
CA GLY A 108 -2.21 10.28 -3.00
C GLY A 108 -1.51 11.39 -3.77
N ASN A 109 -1.68 11.47 -5.10
CA ASN A 109 -1.09 12.56 -5.88
C ASN A 109 -1.85 13.88 -5.65
N PRO A 110 -1.21 14.94 -5.11
CA PRO A 110 -1.88 16.21 -4.78
C PRO A 110 -2.55 16.91 -5.97
N THR A 111 -2.11 16.64 -7.20
CA THR A 111 -2.68 17.25 -8.42
C THR A 111 -3.67 16.33 -9.13
N ALA A 112 -3.75 15.06 -8.75
CA ALA A 112 -4.59 14.04 -9.40
C ALA A 112 -4.87 12.86 -8.45
N ILE A 113 -5.67 13.10 -7.40
CA ILE A 113 -6.05 12.07 -6.42
C ILE A 113 -6.62 10.84 -7.14
N GLY A 114 -6.25 9.66 -6.66
CA GLY A 114 -6.49 8.36 -7.30
C GLY A 114 -5.29 7.86 -8.12
N THR A 115 -4.26 8.68 -8.34
CA THR A 115 -3.00 8.30 -9.01
C THR A 115 -1.81 8.35 -8.06
N MET A 116 -0.79 7.54 -8.31
CA MET A 116 0.45 7.61 -7.52
C MET A 116 1.21 8.90 -7.81
N PRO A 117 1.88 9.51 -6.81
CA PRO A 117 2.68 10.70 -7.04
C PRO A 117 3.83 10.45 -8.02
N LYS A 118 4.24 11.50 -8.73
CA LYS A 118 5.46 11.51 -9.55
C LYS A 118 6.69 11.24 -8.69
N ASP A 119 7.76 10.74 -9.30
CA ASP A 119 9.05 10.40 -8.68
C ASP A 119 9.01 9.18 -7.74
N PHE A 120 7.89 8.47 -7.66
CA PHE A 120 7.75 7.24 -6.88
C PHE A 120 7.35 6.05 -7.75
N ARG A 121 8.05 4.93 -7.57
CA ARG A 121 7.70 3.65 -8.18
C ARG A 121 7.63 2.57 -7.12
N GLY A 122 6.56 1.81 -7.13
CA GLY A 122 6.23 0.89 -6.06
C GLY A 122 6.34 -0.57 -6.45
N ALA A 123 6.67 -1.38 -5.46
CA ALA A 123 6.52 -2.82 -5.49
C ALA A 123 5.53 -3.22 -4.38
N LEU A 124 4.38 -3.73 -4.79
CA LEU A 124 3.34 -4.18 -3.88
C LEU A 124 3.37 -5.70 -3.77
N ALA A 125 3.78 -6.19 -2.61
CA ALA A 125 3.89 -7.61 -2.32
C ALA A 125 2.73 -8.16 -1.49
N GLY A 126 1.90 -7.29 -0.90
CA GLY A 126 0.81 -7.71 -0.02
C GLY A 126 0.36 -6.62 0.93
N PHE A 127 -0.34 -7.02 1.99
CA PHE A 127 -0.91 -6.12 2.99
C PHE A 127 -0.79 -6.71 4.38
N ALA A 128 -0.38 -5.89 5.36
CA ALA A 128 -0.50 -6.23 6.77
C ALA A 128 -1.70 -5.57 7.41
N PHE A 129 -2.29 -6.26 8.37
CA PHE A 129 -3.50 -5.86 9.05
C PHE A 129 -3.14 -5.56 10.50
N GLY A 130 -2.89 -4.28 10.79
CA GLY A 130 -2.39 -3.82 12.08
C GLY A 130 -3.48 -3.51 13.11
N SER A 131 -4.70 -3.98 12.89
CA SER A 131 -5.85 -3.70 13.78
C SER A 131 -6.18 -4.91 14.62
N LYS A 132 -6.45 -4.71 15.92
CA LYS A 132 -6.84 -5.81 16.82
C LYS A 132 -8.19 -6.43 16.43
N ALA A 133 -9.13 -5.60 15.98
CA ALA A 133 -10.42 -6.04 15.45
C ALA A 133 -10.44 -5.77 13.95
N ILE A 134 -10.39 -6.82 13.13
CA ILE A 134 -10.38 -6.71 11.67
C ILE A 134 -11.82 -6.83 11.17
N CYS A 135 -12.34 -5.73 10.62
CA CYS A 135 -13.72 -5.63 10.15
C CYS A 135 -13.86 -5.86 8.64
N VAL A 136 -12.76 -6.07 7.92
CA VAL A 136 -12.74 -6.32 6.47
C VAL A 136 -12.71 -7.82 6.18
N THR A 137 -13.55 -8.29 5.25
CA THR A 137 -13.60 -9.71 4.85
C THR A 137 -13.25 -9.95 3.39
N LYS A 138 -13.25 -8.90 2.56
CA LYS A 138 -12.87 -9.00 1.15
C LYS A 138 -12.02 -7.81 0.75
N LEU A 139 -11.04 -8.02 -0.11
CA LEU A 139 -10.26 -6.97 -0.75
C LEU A 139 -10.40 -7.05 -2.27
N LYS A 140 -10.48 -5.91 -2.92
CA LYS A 140 -10.32 -5.77 -4.38
C LYS A 140 -9.41 -4.59 -4.68
N MET A 141 -8.65 -4.70 -5.76
CA MET A 141 -7.66 -3.70 -6.10
C MET A 141 -7.69 -3.39 -7.59
N GLN A 142 -7.38 -2.15 -7.95
CA GLN A 142 -7.16 -1.73 -9.32
C GLN A 142 -5.82 -0.98 -9.41
N ILE A 143 -5.01 -1.34 -10.40
CA ILE A 143 -3.74 -0.67 -10.72
C ILE A 143 -3.79 -0.26 -12.19
N GLY A 144 -3.78 1.04 -12.45
CA GLY A 144 -4.03 1.63 -13.76
C GLY A 144 -5.36 1.13 -14.34
N LYS A 145 -5.29 0.39 -15.45
CA LYS A 145 -6.44 -0.23 -16.13
C LYS A 145 -6.68 -1.67 -15.69
N GLU A 146 -5.76 -2.28 -14.96
CA GLU A 146 -5.84 -3.68 -14.54
C GLU A 146 -6.68 -3.80 -13.27
N LYS A 147 -7.79 -4.53 -13.36
CA LYS A 147 -8.60 -4.92 -12.21
C LYS A 147 -8.10 -6.26 -11.70
N ILE A 148 -7.64 -6.28 -10.46
CA ILE A 148 -7.09 -7.48 -9.83
C ILE A 148 -8.24 -8.29 -9.22
N PRO A 149 -8.22 -9.63 -9.33
CA PRO A 149 -9.25 -10.47 -8.74
C PRO A 149 -9.48 -10.19 -7.25
N MET A 150 -10.73 -10.29 -6.83
CA MET A 150 -11.11 -10.11 -5.44
C MET A 150 -10.54 -11.23 -4.57
N PHE A 151 -9.98 -10.86 -3.42
CA PHE A 151 -9.51 -11.78 -2.39
C PHE A 151 -10.58 -11.90 -1.30
N ASN A 152 -11.01 -13.13 -1.00
CA ASN A 152 -11.73 -13.41 0.24
C ASN A 152 -10.70 -13.62 1.34
N ILE A 153 -10.78 -12.84 2.41
CA ILE A 153 -9.81 -12.83 3.50
C ILE A 153 -10.48 -13.05 4.85
N GLU A 154 -11.66 -13.66 4.88
CA GLU A 154 -12.40 -13.91 6.13
C GLU A 154 -11.56 -14.65 7.19
N GLU A 155 -10.72 -15.59 6.75
CA GLU A 155 -9.81 -16.37 7.61
C GLU A 155 -8.75 -15.52 8.32
N ILE A 156 -8.56 -14.25 7.92
CA ILE A 156 -7.56 -13.36 8.49
C ILE A 156 -7.79 -13.09 9.98
N ARG A 157 -9.03 -13.23 10.44
CA ARG A 157 -9.44 -13.06 11.84
C ARG A 157 -8.88 -14.14 12.76
N ASN A 158 -8.38 -15.23 12.22
CA ASN A 158 -7.78 -16.32 13.00
C ASN A 158 -6.34 -16.02 13.42
N TYR A 159 -5.74 -14.94 12.90
CA TYR A 159 -4.37 -14.54 13.16
C TYR A 159 -4.31 -13.30 14.07
N ASN A 160 -3.23 -13.17 14.83
CA ASN A 160 -3.00 -12.06 15.76
C ASN A 160 -2.39 -10.83 15.07
N LYS A 161 -1.42 -11.04 14.18
CA LYS A 161 -0.79 -10.00 13.34
C LYS A 161 -0.74 -10.47 11.90
N PRO A 162 -1.91 -10.56 11.24
CA PRO A 162 -1.98 -11.16 9.92
C PRO A 162 -1.32 -10.30 8.85
N VAL A 163 -0.70 -10.99 7.90
CA VAL A 163 -0.23 -10.43 6.65
C VAL A 163 -0.72 -11.30 5.51
N LEU A 164 -1.33 -10.67 4.51
CA LEU A 164 -1.60 -11.26 3.22
C LEU A 164 -0.40 -11.01 2.32
N ILE A 165 0.22 -12.07 1.82
CA ILE A 165 1.31 -11.99 0.85
C ILE A 165 0.86 -12.56 -0.49
N LEU A 166 1.17 -11.84 -1.56
CA LEU A 166 0.91 -12.23 -2.92
C LEU A 166 2.09 -13.08 -3.44
N LYS A 167 1.81 -14.25 -4.02
CA LYS A 167 2.87 -15.08 -4.65
C LYS A 167 3.54 -14.38 -5.83
N LYS A 168 2.82 -13.48 -6.51
CA LYS A 168 3.39 -12.56 -7.49
C LYS A 168 2.94 -11.15 -7.14
N GLY A 169 3.88 -10.31 -6.71
CA GLY A 169 3.59 -8.91 -6.44
C GLY A 169 3.43 -8.08 -7.71
N TYR A 170 2.90 -6.87 -7.51
CA TYR A 170 2.59 -5.92 -8.56
C TYR A 170 3.61 -4.78 -8.56
N GLU A 171 4.02 -4.36 -9.75
CA GLU A 171 4.74 -3.11 -9.94
C GLU A 171 3.74 -1.98 -10.13
N ILE A 172 3.98 -0.85 -9.47
CA ILE A 172 3.16 0.35 -9.59
C ILE A 172 4.06 1.44 -10.13
N GLU A 173 3.74 1.95 -11.31
CA GLU A 173 4.51 3.01 -11.95
C GLU A 173 4.11 4.39 -11.42
N GLU A 174 4.92 5.41 -11.73
CA GLU A 174 4.59 6.81 -11.45
C GLU A 174 3.26 7.18 -12.12
N GLU A 175 2.49 8.05 -11.49
CA GLU A 175 1.27 8.65 -12.06
C GLU A 175 0.22 7.61 -12.52
N THR A 176 0.36 6.37 -12.07
CA THR A 176 -0.56 5.27 -12.36
C THR A 176 -1.71 5.27 -11.37
N GLY A 177 -2.93 5.01 -11.85
CA GLY A 177 -4.09 4.86 -10.98
C GLY A 177 -3.90 3.76 -9.94
N PHE A 178 -4.29 3.99 -8.69
CA PHE A 178 -4.27 2.98 -7.64
C PHE A 178 -5.53 3.10 -6.80
N GLU A 179 -6.24 1.99 -6.61
CA GLU A 179 -7.39 1.91 -5.71
C GLU A 179 -7.40 0.55 -5.01
N LEU A 180 -7.45 0.56 -3.68
CA LEU A 180 -7.70 -0.58 -2.82
C LEU A 180 -9.04 -0.39 -2.12
N ARG A 181 -9.93 -1.37 -2.24
CA ARG A 181 -11.25 -1.36 -1.58
C ARG A 181 -11.44 -2.59 -0.72
N GLY A 182 -12.15 -2.39 0.39
CA GLY A 182 -12.49 -3.43 1.35
C GLY A 182 -13.99 -3.59 1.52
N TYR A 183 -14.47 -4.82 1.69
CA TYR A 183 -15.83 -5.07 2.17
C TYR A 183 -15.81 -5.11 3.70
N PHE A 184 -16.41 -4.11 4.33
CA PHE A 184 -16.47 -3.97 5.78
C PHE A 184 -17.78 -4.53 6.29
N GLU A 185 -17.72 -5.35 7.35
CA GLU A 185 -18.91 -5.93 8.00
C GLU A 185 -19.36 -5.13 9.23
N GLY A 186 -18.50 -4.28 9.76
CA GLY A 186 -18.79 -3.46 10.93
C GLY A 186 -17.95 -2.19 10.94
N PRO A 187 -18.38 -1.17 11.70
CA PRO A 187 -17.65 0.08 11.84
C PRO A 187 -16.43 -0.09 12.76
N GLY A 188 -15.41 0.74 12.55
CA GLY A 188 -14.27 0.83 13.45
C GLY A 188 -13.02 1.40 12.80
N TYR A 189 -11.99 1.54 13.62
CA TYR A 189 -10.65 1.89 13.15
C TYR A 189 -10.00 0.69 12.48
N GLN A 190 -9.44 0.91 11.30
CA GLN A 190 -8.77 -0.12 10.52
C GLN A 190 -7.42 0.42 10.03
N ARG A 191 -6.42 -0.46 10.01
CA ARG A 191 -5.04 -0.17 9.62
C ARG A 191 -4.59 -1.27 8.69
N ILE A 192 -4.61 -0.98 7.39
CA ILE A 192 -4.20 -1.88 6.32
C ILE A 192 -3.00 -1.25 5.66
N ILE A 193 -1.84 -1.89 5.80
CA ILE A 193 -0.53 -1.33 5.44
C ILE A 193 -0.01 -2.08 4.21
N PRO A 194 0.22 -1.41 3.07
CA PRO A 194 0.88 -2.01 1.93
C PRO A 194 2.27 -2.54 2.30
N LYS A 195 2.60 -3.76 1.88
CA LYS A 195 3.91 -4.39 2.07
C LYS A 195 4.68 -4.44 0.75
N GLY A 196 6.01 -4.37 0.85
CA GLY A 196 6.92 -4.27 -0.27
C GLY A 196 7.86 -3.07 -0.08
N PHE A 197 8.25 -2.42 -1.18
CA PHE A 197 9.17 -1.29 -1.17
C PHE A 197 8.78 -0.28 -2.25
N VAL A 198 9.31 0.93 -2.10
CA VAL A 198 9.09 2.05 -3.01
C VAL A 198 10.45 2.64 -3.36
N PHE A 199 10.70 2.84 -4.66
CA PHE A 199 11.80 3.66 -5.13
C PHE A 199 11.36 5.12 -5.21
N TYR A 200 12.23 6.02 -4.76
CA TYR A 200 12.00 7.46 -4.80
C TYR A 200 13.15 8.16 -5.52
N ARG A 201 12.83 9.09 -6.42
CA ARG A 201 13.85 9.81 -7.21
C ARG A 201 14.48 10.98 -6.45
N ARG A 202 13.73 11.63 -5.57
CA ARG A 202 14.15 12.83 -4.81
C ARG A 202 14.13 12.55 -3.31
N ILE A 203 15.27 12.72 -2.66
CA ILE A 203 15.41 12.45 -1.22
C ILE A 203 14.59 13.40 -0.34
N ASP A 204 14.45 14.66 -0.75
CA ASP A 204 13.66 15.65 -0.02
C ASP A 204 12.20 15.21 0.18
N LEU A 205 11.65 14.43 -0.76
CA LEU A 205 10.27 13.94 -0.66
C LEU A 205 10.08 12.90 0.45
N VAL A 206 11.15 12.28 0.96
CA VAL A 206 11.08 11.27 2.03
C VAL A 206 11.66 11.75 3.36
N LEU A 207 12.24 12.96 3.40
CA LEU A 207 12.84 13.57 4.58
C LEU A 207 11.96 14.67 5.21
N HIS A 208 10.90 15.10 4.52
CA HIS A 208 10.03 16.17 4.96
C HIS A 208 8.63 15.63 5.28
N GLU A 209 8.20 15.78 6.54
CA GLU A 209 6.81 15.79 6.99
C GLU A 209 6.52 17.11 7.73
#